data_AF-A0A847D3U4-F1
#
_entry.id   AF-A0A847D3U4-F1
#
_cell.length_a   1.000
_cell.length_b   1.000
_cell.length_c   1.000
_cell.angle_alpha   90.00
_cell.angle_beta   90.00
_cell.angle_gamma   90.00
#
_symmetry.space_group_name_H-M   'P 1'
#
loop_
_entity.id
_entity.type
_entity.pdbx_description
1 polymer ?
#
loop_
_entity_poly.entity_id
_entity_poly.type
_entity_poly.pdbx_seq_one_letter_code
_entity_poly.pdbx_strand_id
1 'polypeptide(L)' 'SMEIMRILEEINNQGTTILMATHNSKIVNDIKHRVLAIENGRIVRDQQEGEYGYEI' A
#
# COMPACT_ATOMS: atom_id res chain seq x y z
N SER A 1 0.23 -12.18 -8.04
CA SER A 1 -0.45 -10.99 -7.49
C SER A 1 -0.11 -9.70 -8.23
N MET A 2 1.08 -9.54 -8.84
CA MET A 2 1.49 -8.29 -9.51
C MET A 2 0.61 -7.87 -10.70
N GLU A 3 -0.03 -8.82 -11.40
CA GLU A 3 -0.91 -8.51 -12.53
C GLU A 3 -2.13 -7.69 -12.11
N ILE A 4 -2.76 -8.04 -10.99
CA ILE A 4 -3.86 -7.25 -10.40
C ILE A 4 -3.37 -5.85 -10.02
N MET A 5 -2.16 -5.75 -9.47
CA MET A 5 -1.59 -4.45 -9.09
C MET A 5 -1.41 -3.53 -10.28
N ARG A 6 -0.99 -4.05 -11.44
CA ARG A 6 -0.88 -3.25 -12.68
C ARG A 6 -2.22 -2.66 -13.11
N ILE A 7 -3.29 -3.44 -13.03
CA ILE A 7 -4.64 -2.96 -13.37
C ILE A 7 -5.08 -1.87 -12.39
N LEU A 8 -4.80 -2.05 -11.09
CA LEU A 8 -5.12 -1.05 -10.08
C LEU A 8 -4.31 0.24 -10.26
N GLU A 9 -3.04 0.15 -10.66
CA GLU A 9 -2.24 1.31 -11.05
C GLU A 9 -2.85 2.07 -12.23
N GLU A 10 -3.27 1.37 -13.29
CA GLU A 10 -3.90 2.00 -14.45
C GLU A 10 -5.19 2.75 -14.05
N ILE A 11 -5.99 2.16 -13.17
CA ILE A 11 -7.21 2.78 -12.64
C ILE A 11 -6.87 3.98 -11.73
N ASN A 12 -5.83 3.88 -10.90
CA ASN A 12 -5.40 4.97 -10.04
C ASN A 12 -4.87 6.16 -10.87
N ASN A 13 -4.09 5.89 -11.92
CA ASN A 13 -3.57 6.89 -12.85
C ASN A 13 -4.68 7.59 -13.65
N GLN A 14 -5.86 6.98 -13.79
CA GLN A 14 -7.05 7.62 -14.36
C GLN A 14 -7.78 8.56 -13.38
N GLY A 15 -7.26 8.74 -12.16
CA GLY A 15 -7.79 9.65 -11.14
C GLY A 15 -8.67 8.98 -10.09
N THR A 16 -8.84 7.66 -10.15
CA THR A 16 -9.60 6.92 -9.13
C THR A 16 -8.77 6.78 -7.85
N THR A 17 -9.31 7.18 -6.71
CA THR A 17 -8.66 6.90 -5.41
C THR A 17 -8.88 5.45 -5.02
N ILE A 18 -7.78 4.73 -4.73
CA ILE A 18 -7.81 3.32 -4.32
C ILE A 18 -7.31 3.21 -2.89
N LEU A 19 -8.04 2.47 -2.05
CA LEU A 19 -7.58 2.04 -0.73
C LEU A 19 -7.43 0.52 -0.73
N MET A 20 -6.25 0.04 -0.35
CA MET A 20 -5.91 -1.37 -0.33
C MET A 20 -5.47 -1.79 1.07
N ALA A 21 -6.09 -2.84 1.59
CA ALA A 21 -5.62 -3.52 2.79
C ALA A 21 -4.87 -4.79 2.38
N THR A 22 -3.63 -4.95 2.83
CA THR A 22 -2.80 -6.11 2.49
C THR A 22 -1.82 -6.46 3.61
N HIS A 23 -1.47 -7.74 3.72
CA HIS A 23 -0.36 -8.23 4.54
C HIS A 23 0.88 -8.59 3.70
N ASN A 24 0.85 -8.34 2.39
CA ASN A 24 1.93 -8.69 1.49
C ASN A 24 3.00 -7.59 1.47
N SER A 25 4.09 -7.80 2.22
CA SER A 25 5.19 -6.84 2.32
C SER A 25 5.84 -6.53 0.98
N LYS A 26 6.02 -7.55 0.12
CA LYS A 26 6.63 -7.39 -1.20
C LYS A 26 5.87 -6.39 -2.07
N ILE A 27 4.53 -6.48 -2.10
CA ILE A 27 3.72 -5.55 -2.90
C ILE A 27 3.88 -4.12 -2.37
N VAL A 28 3.82 -3.92 -1.04
CA VAL A 28 3.97 -2.59 -0.44
C VAL A 28 5.36 -2.01 -0.69
N ASN A 29 6.41 -2.84 -0.65
CA ASN A 29 7.78 -2.39 -0.87
C ASN A 29 8.08 -2.14 -2.36
N ASP A 30 7.54 -2.96 -3.26
CA ASP A 30 7.71 -2.81 -4.72
C ASP A 30 6.89 -1.64 -5.27
N ILE A 31 5.74 -1.32 -4.64
CA ILE A 31 4.83 -0.25 -5.06
C ILE A 31 4.76 0.82 -3.97
N LYS A 32 5.58 1.86 -4.17
CA LYS A 32 5.83 2.95 -3.22
C LYS A 32 4.68 3.97 -3.18
N HIS A 33 3.52 3.57 -2.65
CA HIS A 33 2.40 4.46 -2.36
C HIS A 33 2.36 4.91 -0.90
N ARG A 34 1.37 5.74 -0.54
CA ARG A 34 1.11 6.07 0.86
C ARG A 34 0.73 4.81 1.66
N VAL A 35 1.40 4.58 2.79
CA VAL A 35 1.14 3.45 3.69
C VAL A 35 0.56 3.94 5.00
N LEU A 36 -0.60 3.37 5.37
CA LEU A 36 -1.22 3.54 6.68
C LEU A 36 -1.08 2.24 7.46
N ALA A 37 -0.31 2.24 8.55
CA ALA A 37 -0.23 1.10 9.46
C ALA A 37 -1.23 1.28 10.60
N ILE A 38 -2.03 0.25 10.85
CA ILE A 38 -3.05 0.25 11.90
C ILE A 38 -2.73 -0.85 12.90
N GLU A 39 -2.64 -0.49 14.16
CA GLU A 39 -2.49 -1.42 15.29
C GLU A 39 -3.48 -1.05 16.38
N ASN A 40 -4.12 -2.05 17.00
CA ASN A 40 -5.06 -1.87 18.11
C ASN A 40 -6.14 -0.79 17.83
N GLY A 41 -6.63 -0.73 16.59
CA GLY A 41 -7.65 0.22 16.15
C GLY A 41 -7.17 1.67 15.99
N ARG A 42 -5.86 1.92 15.96
CA ARG A 42 -5.27 3.26 15.78
C ARG A 42 -4.28 3.27 14.62
N ILE A 43 -4.22 4.39 13.89
CA ILE A 43 -3.17 4.62 12.90
C ILE A 43 -1.87 4.90 13.66
N VAL A 44 -0.90 4.00 13.53
CA VAL A 44 0.42 4.13 14.17
C VAL A 44 1.49 4.64 13.20
N ARG A 45 1.23 4.55 11.89
CA ARG A 45 2.12 5.09 10.85
C ARG A 45 1.32 5.62 9.67
N ASP A 46 1.75 6.75 9.14
CA ASP A 46 1.22 7.38 7.93
C ASP A 46 2.40 8.00 7.16
N GLN A 47 2.75 7.41 6.03
CA GLN A 47 3.94 7.78 5.25
C GLN A 47 3.63 7.81 3.76
N GLN A 48 4.02 8.89 3.08
CA GLN A 48 4.08 8.90 1.62
C GLN A 48 5.24 8.02 1.15
N GLU A 49 5.00 7.21 0.11
CA GLU A 49 5.99 6.26 -0.44
C GLU A 49 6.55 5.30 0.63
N GLY A 50 5.70 4.88 1.56
CA GLY A 50 6.09 4.11 2.73
C GLY A 50 6.47 2.66 2.42
N GLU A 51 7.25 2.05 3.31
CA GLU A 51 7.54 0.61 3.28
C GLU A 51 6.60 -0.15 4.19
N TYR A 52 6.55 -1.48 4.04
CA TYR A 52 5.78 -2.35 4.92
C TYR A 52 6.25 -2.24 6.38
N GLY A 53 7.56 -2.07 6.60
CA GLY A 53 8.14 -1.68 7.88
C GLY A 53 7.87 -2.62 9.06
N TYR A 54 7.69 -3.92 8.79
CA TYR A 54 7.68 -5.01 9.79
C TYR A 54 8.83 -6.02 9.59
N GLU A 55 9.78 -5.74 8.70
CA GLU A 55 10.96 -6.58 8.52
C GLU A 55 11.99 -6.20 9.61
N ILE A 56 12.31 -7.19 10.47
CA ILE A 56 13.44 -7.19 11.40
C ILE A 56 14.61 -7.87 10.69
#